data_AF-A0A4Y1ZTA6-F1
#
_entry.id   AF-A0A4Y1ZTA6-F1
#
_cell.length_a   1.000
_cell.length_b   1.000
_cell.length_c   1.000
_cell.angle_alpha   90.00
_cell.angle_beta   90.00
_cell.angle_gamma   90.00
#
_symmetry.space_group_name_H-M   'P 1'
#
loop_
_entity.id
_entity.type
_entity.pdbx_description
1 polymer ?
#
loop_
_entity_poly.entity_id
_entity_poly.type
_entity_poly.pdbx_seq_one_letter_code
_entity_poly.pdbx_strand_id
1 'polypeptide(L)'
;MKKHIFTNPHDFHSLDTAICSPSLLPMLNFRVESYLYNSDHFPLIISYADGICVTQLPQRYLFPRADWPAFSQLAVITETVVVSDNIDEAIKTVTDQIISAADE
;
A
#
# COMPACT_ATOMS: atom_id res chain seq x y z
N MET A 1 -13.45 9.23 12.01
CA MET A 1 -13.80 8.59 10.73
C MET A 1 -14.79 9.48 10.01
N LYS A 2 -14.39 10.16 8.92
CA LYS A 2 -15.30 10.96 8.10
C LYS A 2 -15.62 10.16 6.84
N LYS A 3 -16.90 9.88 6.62
CA LYS A 3 -17.42 9.28 5.39
C LYS A 3 -17.80 10.44 4.47
N HIS A 4 -17.31 10.46 3.24
CA HIS A 4 -17.76 11.41 2.23
C HIS A 4 -18.75 10.68 1.31
N ILE A 5 -20.02 11.08 1.35
CA ILE A 5 -21.09 10.51 0.52
C ILE A 5 -21.45 11.62 -0.47
N PHE A 6 -21.22 11.38 -1.76
CA PHE A 6 -21.63 12.30 -2.82
C PHE A 6 -23.00 11.88 -3.33
N THR A 7 -24.03 12.71 -3.08
CA THR A 7 -25.39 12.49 -3.60
C THR A 7 -25.71 13.54 -4.66
N ASN A 8 -26.03 13.11 -5.89
CA ASN A 8 -26.62 13.96 -6.92
C ASN A 8 -28.14 13.67 -6.99
N PRO A 9 -29.02 14.67 -7.11
CA PRO A 9 -30.44 14.48 -6.80
C PRO A 9 -31.25 14.04 -8.02
N HIS A 10 -30.89 12.93 -8.68
CA HIS A 10 -31.75 12.19 -9.61
C HIS A 10 -31.23 10.74 -9.67
N ASP A 11 -31.80 9.84 -8.88
CA ASP A 11 -31.70 8.37 -8.93
C ASP A 11 -30.29 7.72 -9.09
N PHE A 12 -29.25 8.28 -8.48
CA PHE A 12 -27.94 7.61 -8.41
C PHE A 12 -27.53 7.29 -6.97
N HIS A 13 -27.25 6.01 -6.71
CA HIS A 13 -26.77 5.53 -5.42
C HIS A 13 -25.25 5.52 -5.42
N SER A 14 -24.62 6.21 -4.45
CA SER A 14 -23.18 6.09 -4.22
C SER A 14 -22.89 4.81 -3.42
N LEU A 15 -22.52 3.73 -4.11
CA LEU A 15 -22.04 2.51 -3.43
C LEU A 15 -20.56 2.62 -3.07
N ASP A 16 -19.78 3.27 -3.93
CA ASP A 16 -18.33 3.35 -3.79
C ASP A 16 -17.91 4.28 -2.64
N THR A 17 -17.12 3.75 -1.72
CA THR A 17 -16.64 4.47 -0.53
C THR A 17 -15.13 4.36 -0.42
N ALA A 18 -14.45 5.51 -0.28
CA ALA A 18 -13.05 5.57 0.09
C ALA A 18 -12.89 5.88 1.58
N ILE A 19 -11.94 5.21 2.24
CA ILE A 19 -11.61 5.43 3.65
C ILE A 19 -10.11 5.73 3.72
N CYS A 20 -9.75 6.82 4.40
CA CYS A 20 -8.37 7.20 4.66
C CYS A 20 -8.16 7.51 6.15
N SER A 21 -6.90 7.51 6.60
CA SER A 21 -6.58 8.02 7.92
C SER A 21 -6.92 9.52 8.01
N PRO A 22 -7.21 10.05 9.21
CA PRO A 22 -7.47 11.48 9.39
C PRO A 22 -6.32 12.38 8.90
N SER A 23 -5.08 11.91 9.02
CA SER A 23 -3.88 12.62 8.57
C SER A 23 -3.76 12.70 7.05
N LEU A 24 -4.31 11.73 6.31
CA LEU A 24 -4.29 11.72 4.84
C LEU A 24 -5.40 12.55 4.22
N LEU A 25 -6.52 12.76 4.92
CA LEU A 25 -7.68 13.47 4.38
C LEU A 25 -7.37 14.86 3.78
N PRO A 26 -6.56 15.75 4.40
CA PRO A 26 -6.25 17.05 3.80
C PRO A 26 -5.31 16.96 2.59
N MET A 27 -4.68 15.80 2.37
CA MET A 27 -3.76 15.56 1.26
C MET A 27 -4.46 14.96 0.03
N LEU A 28 -5.76 14.66 0.12
CA LEU A 28 -6.50 13.93 -0.90
C LEU A 28 -7.67 14.75 -1.44
N ASN A 29 -7.82 14.74 -2.76
CA ASN A 29 -9.00 15.16 -3.47
C ASN A 29 -9.87 13.96 -3.80
N PHE A 30 -11.18 14.12 -3.66
CA PHE A 30 -12.19 13.11 -4.02
C PHE A 30 -13.13 13.70 -5.05
N ARG A 31 -13.28 13.01 -6.18
CA ARG A 31 -14.23 13.41 -7.22
C ARG A 31 -14.89 12.18 -7.84
N VAL A 32 -16.20 12.26 -8.03
CA VAL A 32 -16.94 11.29 -8.84
C VAL A 32 -16.93 11.78 -10.29
N GLU A 33 -16.51 10.92 -11.20
CA GLU A 33 -16.59 11.20 -12.64
C GLU A 33 -18.03 11.08 -13.14
N SER A 34 -18.37 11.84 -14.18
CA SER A 34 -19.70 11.78 -14.82
C SER A 34 -19.80 10.76 -15.95
N TYR A 35 -18.66 10.21 -16.41
CA TYR A 35 -18.63 9.22 -17.47
C TYR A 35 -18.52 7.81 -16.89
N LEU A 36 -19.38 6.91 -17.36
CA LEU A 36 -19.54 5.56 -16.82
C LEU A 36 -18.52 4.53 -17.34
N TYR A 37 -17.84 4.79 -18.46
CA TYR A 37 -16.89 3.85 -19.08
C TYR A 37 -17.46 2.42 -19.26
N ASN A 38 -18.71 2.31 -19.70
CA ASN A 38 -19.45 1.04 -19.86
C ASN A 38 -19.68 0.25 -18.54
N SER A 39 -19.46 0.88 -17.40
CA SER A 39 -19.86 0.36 -16.08
C SER A 39 -21.27 0.84 -15.72
N ASP A 40 -21.94 0.13 -14.83
CA ASP A 40 -23.14 0.59 -14.13
C ASP A 40 -22.82 1.47 -12.90
N HIS A 41 -21.53 1.66 -12.60
CA HIS A 41 -21.01 2.50 -11.51
C HIS A 41 -20.20 3.69 -12.03
N PHE A 42 -20.37 4.86 -11.39
CA PHE A 42 -19.53 6.04 -11.65
C PHE A 42 -18.15 5.89 -10.98
N PRO A 43 -17.05 6.15 -11.69
CA PRO A 43 -15.72 6.09 -11.08
C PRO A 43 -15.54 7.11 -9.95
N LEU A 44 -15.11 6.65 -8.78
CA LEU A 44 -14.58 7.50 -7.72
C LEU A 44 -13.07 7.69 -7.93
N ILE A 45 -12.66 8.92 -8.25
CA ILE A 45 -11.27 9.30 -8.43
C ILE A 45 -10.73 9.87 -7.13
N ILE A 46 -9.58 9.35 -6.70
CA ILE A 46 -8.81 9.84 -5.55
C ILE A 46 -7.46 10.32 -6.10
N SER A 47 -7.09 11.56 -5.80
CA SER A 47 -5.81 12.14 -6.21
C SER A 47 -5.19 12.93 -5.06
N TYR A 48 -3.88 13.18 -5.13
CA TYR A 48 -3.22 14.06 -4.17
C TYR A 48 -3.59 15.53 -4.43
N ALA A 49 -3.82 16.28 -3.35
CA ALA A 49 -4.25 17.68 -3.40
C ALA A 49 -3.19 18.63 -3.96
N ASP A 50 -1.91 18.28 -3.83
CA ASP A 50 -0.75 19.04 -4.28
C ASP A 50 -0.23 18.60 -5.67
N GLY A 51 -0.88 17.61 -6.31
CA GLY A 51 -0.41 17.03 -7.57
C GLY A 51 0.90 16.24 -7.43
N ILE A 52 1.41 16.05 -6.21
CA ILE A 52 2.61 15.26 -5.95
C ILE A 52 2.19 13.79 -5.88
N CYS A 53 2.43 13.06 -6.97
CA CYS A 53 2.47 11.61 -6.89
C CYS A 53 3.73 11.24 -6.10
N VAL A 54 3.57 10.76 -4.86
CA VAL A 54 4.65 10.06 -4.17
C VAL A 54 4.88 8.77 -4.95
N THR A 55 5.82 8.82 -5.91
CA THR A 55 6.17 7.72 -6.82
C THR A 55 6.92 6.60 -6.13
N GLN A 56 7.35 6.79 -4.88
CA GLN A 56 7.84 5.70 -4.05
C GLN A 56 6.66 4.99 -3.41
N LEU A 57 5.95 4.21 -4.24
CA LEU A 57 5.19 3.09 -3.70
C LEU A 57 6.16 2.24 -2.87
N PRO A 58 5.84 1.89 -1.61
CA PRO A 58 6.61 0.88 -0.91
C PRO A 58 6.64 -0.39 -1.78
N GLN A 59 7.79 -1.06 -1.85
CA GLN A 59 7.89 -2.37 -2.51
C GLN A 59 6.76 -3.25 -1.99
N ARG A 60 5.83 -3.61 -2.88
CA ARG A 60 4.74 -4.53 -2.55
C ARG A 60 5.18 -5.91 -3.00
N TYR A 61 5.63 -6.72 -2.05
CA TYR A 61 5.92 -8.14 -2.30
C TYR A 61 4.62 -8.85 -2.70
N LEU A 62 4.61 -9.44 -3.89
CA LEU A 62 3.51 -10.25 -4.38
C LEU A 62 3.68 -11.68 -3.85
N PHE A 63 3.31 -11.90 -2.59
CA PHE A 63 3.43 -13.20 -1.90
C PHE A 63 2.93 -14.42 -2.72
N PRO A 64 1.83 -14.35 -3.50
CA PRO A 64 1.40 -15.50 -4.32
C PRO A 64 2.33 -15.82 -5.50
N ARG A 65 3.21 -14.89 -5.87
CA ARG A 65 4.19 -15.05 -6.96
C ARG A 65 5.61 -15.28 -6.44
N ALA A 66 5.83 -15.25 -5.13
CA ALA A 66 7.15 -15.46 -4.54
C ALA A 66 7.61 -16.90 -4.77
N ASP A 67 8.88 -17.06 -5.15
CA ASP A 67 9.56 -18.36 -5.12
C ASP A 67 9.94 -18.67 -3.67
N TRP A 68 8.99 -19.24 -2.93
CA TRP A 68 9.16 -19.59 -1.53
C TRP A 68 10.33 -20.55 -1.28
N PRO A 69 10.58 -21.57 -2.13
CA PRO A 69 11.80 -22.37 -2.05
C PRO A 69 13.09 -21.55 -2.15
N ALA A 70 13.21 -20.63 -3.11
CA ALA A 70 14.39 -19.78 -3.26
C ALA A 70 14.55 -18.83 -2.07
N PHE A 71 13.47 -18.14 -1.69
CA PHE A 71 13.44 -17.27 -0.52
C PHE A 71 13.91 -18.01 0.75
N SER A 72 13.42 -19.23 0.97
CA SER A 72 13.78 -20.01 2.16
C SER A 72 15.25 -20.42 2.20
N GLN A 73 15.89 -20.59 1.03
CA GLN A 73 17.33 -20.87 0.93
C GLN A 73 18.18 -19.61 1.15
N LEU A 74 17.65 -18.44 0.78
CA LEU A 74 18.35 -17.16 0.87
C LEU A 74 18.14 -16.47 2.23
N ALA A 75 16.96 -16.58 2.84
CA ALA A 75 16.57 -15.93 4.09
C ALA A 75 17.07 -16.69 5.34
N VAL A 76 18.20 -17.40 5.25
CA VAL A 76 18.71 -18.22 6.35
C VAL A 76 19.34 -17.33 7.42
N ILE A 77 18.76 -17.36 8.62
CA ILE A 77 19.27 -16.67 9.80
C ILE A 77 19.92 -17.72 10.70
N THR A 78 21.24 -17.66 10.84
CA THR A 78 22.01 -18.53 11.74
C THR A 78 22.34 -17.81 13.06
N GLU A 79 22.75 -18.55 14.08
CA GLU A 79 23.18 -17.94 15.36
C GLU A 79 24.25 -16.87 15.14
N THR A 80 25.19 -17.09 14.22
CA THR A 80 26.25 -16.13 13.88
C THR A 80 25.75 -14.81 13.31
N VAL A 81 24.53 -14.76 12.75
CA VAL A 81 23.90 -13.53 12.23
C VAL A 81 23.32 -12.68 13.37
N VAL A 82 23.02 -13.30 14.51
CA VAL A 82 22.38 -12.64 15.67
C VAL A 82 23.38 -12.43 16.81
N VAL A 83 24.59 -12.97 16.71
CA VAL A 83 25.70 -12.73 17.65
C VAL A 83 26.25 -11.34 17.38
N SER A 84 25.62 -10.35 17.99
CA SER A 84 26.06 -8.97 18.09
C SER A 84 25.93 -8.52 19.54
N ASP A 85 26.93 -7.79 20.04
CA ASP A 85 26.87 -7.14 21.36
C ASP A 85 25.86 -5.97 21.38
N ASN A 86 25.33 -5.60 20.21
CA ASN A 86 24.35 -4.54 20.01
C ASN A 86 23.07 -5.09 19.37
N ILE A 87 21.96 -4.95 20.09
CA ILE A 87 20.63 -5.39 19.64
C ILE A 87 20.17 -4.68 18.36
N ASP A 88 20.50 -3.40 18.17
CA ASP A 88 20.09 -2.65 16.97
C ASP A 88 20.80 -3.18 15.72
N GLU A 89 22.07 -3.60 15.88
CA GLU A 89 22.86 -4.21 14.81
C GLU A 89 22.37 -5.61 14.46
N ALA A 90 21.98 -6.41 15.47
CA ALA A 90 21.35 -7.71 15.25
C ALA A 90 20.01 -7.56 14.48
N ILE A 91 19.16 -6.62 14.89
CA ILE A 91 17.89 -6.33 14.22
C ILE A 91 18.12 -5.88 12.79
N LYS A 92 19.08 -4.97 12.56
CA LYS A 92 19.41 -4.50 11.22
C LYS A 92 19.88 -5.66 10.33
N THR A 93 20.77 -6.50 10.83
CA THR A 93 21.34 -7.62 10.05
C THR A 93 20.26 -8.63 9.67
N VAL A 94 19.37 -8.99 10.60
CA VAL A 94 18.22 -9.88 10.31
C VAL A 94 17.28 -9.25 9.30
N THR A 95 16.98 -7.95 9.45
CA THR A 95 16.09 -7.23 8.54
C THR A 95 16.67 -7.18 7.12
N ASP A 96 17.94 -6.84 6.99
CA ASP A 96 18.64 -6.77 5.70
C ASP A 96 18.68 -8.14 5.02
N GLN A 97 18.88 -9.23 5.78
CA GLN A 97 18.86 -10.59 5.22
C GLN A 97 17.49 -10.96 4.66
N ILE A 98 16.41 -10.66 5.38
CA ILE A 98 15.03 -10.94 4.94
C ILE A 98 14.69 -10.13 3.70
N ILE A 99 15.04 -8.84 3.68
CA ILE A 99 14.79 -7.96 2.53
C ILE A 99 15.59 -8.42 1.31
N SER A 100 16.89 -8.70 1.48
CA SER A 100 17.74 -9.16 0.39
C SER A 100 17.25 -10.48 -0.22
N ALA A 101 16.75 -11.40 0.59
CA ALA A 101 16.18 -12.65 0.11
C ALA A 101 14.83 -12.48 -0.60
N ALA A 102 14.04 -11.46 -0.21
CA ALA A 102 12.75 -11.15 -0.82
C ALA A 102 12.86 -10.34 -2.12
N ASP A 103 13.99 -9.66 -2.34
CA ASP A 103 14.28 -8.83 -3.51
C ASP A 103 14.94 -9.62 -4.67
N GLU A 104 15.37 -10.85 -4.43
CA GLU A 104 15.81 -11.85 -5.44
C GLU A 104 14.60 -12.50 -6.16
#